data_AF-A0A920NGP6-F1
#
_entry.id   AF-A0A920NGP6-F1
#
_cell.length_a   1.000
_cell.length_b   1.000
_cell.length_c   1.000
_cell.angle_alpha   90.00
_cell.angle_beta   90.00
_cell.angle_gamma   90.00
#
_symmetry.space_group_name_H-M   'P 1'
#
loop_
_entity.id
_entity.type
_entity.pdbx_description
1 polymer ?
#
loop_
_entity_poly.entity_id
_entity_poly.type
_entity_poly.pdbx_seq_one_letter_code
_entity_poly.pdbx_strand_id
1 'polypeptide(L)'
;MGDQLDPRGKMNNDTYKMIGEAYEYVEQREPWVEDTTMVADVAILSATALHGDNDHISSDMGASSMLLQNQILFTIIDHHMDFSQYKLLILPDEILVDQKLKYKLEDFVKKGGALILTNNSGLSWKKDSFEINCGLEYIGKSSNDVEYIEAHQLSEYGLIKSPFLVYESGITSKVMDAKILANTWSPEFNRTVSKFCGHRNTPYDRLSEHPSVVKKHNIIHIAQPLFRVYEKMGMQLHRDLFHACMQLVYTDPLLEVDLKSAGRVSLMRNSNNENLILHLLYASPIMRGEIEVIEDIVPLYDINVSLRMEQSPNKVTYVPEDRPIDFKYESGRLKFMVDKLEMHNMIEIS
;
A
#
# COMPACT_ATOMS: atom_id res chain seq x y z
N MET A 1 24.78 8.15 1.52
CA MET A 1 26.01 8.84 2.00
C MET A 1 25.83 9.12 3.48
N GLY A 2 26.85 8.90 4.31
CA GLY A 2 26.78 9.14 5.75
C GLY A 2 28.03 9.86 6.22
N ASP A 3 27.88 10.79 7.15
CA ASP A 3 28.97 11.51 7.79
C ASP A 3 29.52 10.70 8.97
N GLN A 4 30.12 9.54 8.68
CA GLN A 4 30.94 8.90 9.71
C GLN A 4 32.15 9.79 9.98
N LEU A 5 32.04 10.63 11.02
CA LEU A 5 33.11 11.50 11.45
C LEU A 5 34.32 10.66 11.80
N ASP A 6 35.48 10.99 11.22
CA ASP A 6 36.74 10.36 11.60
C ASP A 6 36.89 10.40 13.13
N PRO A 7 37.31 9.32 13.80
CA PRO A 7 37.45 9.30 15.26
C PRO A 7 38.33 10.42 15.85
N ARG A 8 39.13 11.11 15.03
CA ARG A 8 39.96 12.26 15.39
C ARG A 8 39.27 13.61 15.14
N GLY A 9 37.98 13.61 14.79
CA GLY A 9 37.19 14.81 14.51
C GLY A 9 37.54 15.51 13.19
N LYS A 10 38.19 14.83 12.24
CA LYS A 10 38.56 15.41 10.95
C LYS A 10 37.44 15.24 9.94
N MET A 11 37.07 16.34 9.28
CA MET A 11 36.12 16.32 8.17
C MET A 11 36.79 15.73 6.91
N ASN A 12 36.04 14.90 6.18
CA ASN A 12 36.42 14.49 4.83
C ASN A 12 35.81 15.47 3.83
N ASN A 13 36.65 16.33 3.26
CA ASN A 13 36.19 17.40 2.36
C ASN A 13 35.40 16.88 1.15
N ASP A 14 35.78 15.74 0.57
CA ASP A 14 35.08 15.18 -0.59
C ASP A 14 33.68 14.69 -0.21
N THR A 15 33.55 14.03 0.95
CA THR A 15 32.23 13.62 1.48
C THR A 15 31.34 14.83 1.74
N TYR A 16 31.86 15.88 2.37
CA TYR A 16 31.08 17.10 2.64
C TYR A 16 30.72 17.87 1.37
N LYS A 17 31.57 17.83 0.33
CA LYS A 17 31.24 18.41 -0.98
C LYS A 17 30.05 17.69 -1.61
N MET A 18 30.06 16.35 -1.62
CA MET A 18 28.94 15.55 -2.13
C MET A 18 27.65 15.76 -1.32
N ILE A 19 27.75 15.89 0.01
CA ILE A 19 26.62 16.28 0.86
C ILE A 19 26.11 17.66 0.45
N GLY A 20 27.01 18.64 0.27
CA GLY A 20 26.65 20.00 -0.16
C GLY A 20 25.85 20.03 -1.46
N GLU A 21 26.28 19.28 -2.48
CA GLU A 21 25.56 19.17 -3.77
C GLU A 21 24.11 18.65 -3.58
N ALA A 22 23.90 17.69 -2.67
CA ALA A 22 22.56 17.18 -2.36
C ALA A 22 21.71 18.21 -1.59
N TYR A 23 22.31 18.96 -0.66
CA TYR A 23 21.58 19.96 0.13
C TYR A 23 21.28 21.23 -0.66
N GLU A 24 22.11 21.63 -1.63
CA GLU A 24 21.81 22.75 -2.55
C GLU A 24 20.52 22.46 -3.35
N TYR A 25 20.31 21.21 -3.75
CA TYR A 25 19.07 20.79 -4.40
C TYR A 25 17.83 20.92 -3.49
N VAL A 26 18.00 20.63 -2.19
CA VAL A 26 16.93 20.74 -1.18
C VAL A 26 16.66 22.21 -0.84
N GLU A 27 17.69 23.02 -0.64
CA GLU A 27 17.59 24.45 -0.33
C GLU A 27 16.78 25.19 -1.41
N GLN A 28 17.04 24.90 -2.69
CA GLN A 28 16.27 25.46 -3.80
C GLN A 28 14.76 25.12 -3.78
N ARG A 29 14.35 24.11 -3.00
CA ARG A 29 12.97 23.61 -2.91
C ARG A 29 12.33 23.84 -1.56
N GLU A 30 13.07 24.40 -0.60
CA GLU A 30 12.62 24.69 0.78
C GLU A 30 11.25 25.41 0.83
N PRO A 31 10.97 26.43 -0.01
CA PRO A 31 9.68 27.16 0.05
C PRO A 31 8.42 26.31 -0.20
N TRP A 32 8.57 25.14 -0.84
CA TRP A 32 7.46 24.24 -1.17
C TRP A 32 7.43 22.98 -0.30
N VAL A 33 8.42 22.77 0.56
CA VAL A 33 8.47 21.60 1.45
C VAL A 33 8.29 21.98 2.92
N GLU A 34 8.67 23.19 3.30
CA GLU A 34 8.48 23.72 4.66
C GLU A 34 6.98 23.91 4.97
N ASP A 35 6.60 23.67 6.22
CA ASP A 35 5.22 23.78 6.73
C ASP A 35 4.17 23.02 5.92
N THR A 36 4.56 21.89 5.32
CA THR A 36 3.65 21.05 4.57
C THR A 36 3.16 19.82 5.34
N THR A 37 1.92 19.40 5.06
CA THR A 37 1.32 18.18 5.64
C THR A 37 0.87 17.23 4.53
N MET A 38 1.03 15.93 4.73
CA MET A 38 0.67 14.94 3.71
C MET A 38 -0.86 14.85 3.54
N VAL A 39 -1.32 14.81 2.29
CA VAL A 39 -2.72 14.62 1.94
C VAL A 39 -2.93 13.19 1.45
N ALA A 40 -3.77 12.43 2.15
CA ALA A 40 -4.08 11.05 1.80
C ALA A 40 -5.48 10.65 2.24
N ASP A 41 -6.16 9.88 1.39
CA ASP A 41 -7.48 9.28 1.67
C ASP A 41 -7.36 7.85 2.22
N VAL A 42 -6.18 7.25 2.18
CA VAL A 42 -5.94 5.86 2.58
C VAL A 42 -5.07 5.86 3.82
N ALA A 43 -5.36 4.96 4.76
CA ALA A 43 -4.46 4.74 5.89
C ALA A 43 -4.23 3.26 6.17
N ILE A 44 -3.01 2.93 6.60
CA ILE A 44 -2.68 1.65 7.21
C ILE A 44 -2.79 1.82 8.72
N LEU A 45 -3.67 1.04 9.36
CA LEU A 45 -3.68 0.93 10.82
C LEU A 45 -2.53 0.00 11.22
N SER A 46 -1.44 0.56 11.76
CA SER A 46 -0.20 -0.19 12.02
C SER A 46 -0.41 -1.31 13.04
N ALA A 47 -0.06 -2.54 12.65
CA ALA A 47 -0.03 -3.67 13.55
C ALA A 47 1.07 -3.50 14.61
N THR A 48 2.24 -2.97 14.21
CA THR A 48 3.32 -2.66 15.15
C THR A 48 2.91 -1.65 16.22
N ALA A 49 2.22 -0.57 15.83
CA ALA A 49 1.73 0.43 16.80
C ALA A 49 0.63 -0.13 17.72
N LEU A 50 -0.19 -1.06 17.23
CA LEU A 50 -1.25 -1.69 18.03
C LEU A 50 -0.68 -2.63 19.10
N HIS A 51 0.29 -3.47 18.75
CA HIS A 51 0.87 -4.46 19.68
C HIS A 51 2.01 -3.89 20.52
N GLY A 52 2.66 -2.81 20.05
CA GLY A 52 3.79 -2.18 20.74
C GLY A 52 5.11 -2.93 20.54
N ASP A 53 5.20 -3.76 19.50
CA ASP A 53 6.38 -4.55 19.15
C ASP A 53 6.61 -4.62 17.63
N ASN A 54 7.78 -5.11 17.24
CA ASN A 54 8.19 -5.23 15.84
C ASN A 54 7.85 -6.59 15.22
N ASP A 55 7.13 -7.48 15.90
CA ASP A 55 6.84 -8.83 15.38
C ASP A 55 5.92 -8.78 14.16
N HIS A 56 5.20 -7.67 13.98
CA HIS A 56 4.26 -7.45 12.89
C HIS A 56 4.71 -6.40 11.87
N ILE A 57 5.97 -5.95 11.94
CA ILE A 57 6.50 -4.92 11.05
C ILE A 57 6.43 -5.33 9.56
N SER A 58 6.62 -6.61 9.26
CA SER A 58 6.55 -7.12 7.87
C SER A 58 5.17 -6.96 7.25
N SER A 59 4.10 -7.00 8.05
CA SER A 59 2.74 -6.78 7.57
C SER A 59 2.53 -5.31 7.20
N ASP A 60 2.99 -4.39 8.04
CA ASP A 60 2.94 -2.94 7.78
C ASP A 60 3.80 -2.55 6.57
N MET A 61 5.01 -3.12 6.46
CA MET A 61 5.92 -2.92 5.33
C MET A 61 5.34 -3.50 4.04
N GLY A 62 4.79 -4.72 4.06
CA GLY A 62 4.19 -5.33 2.89
C GLY A 62 3.00 -4.53 2.34
N ALA A 63 2.13 -4.03 3.22
CA ALA A 63 1.04 -3.15 2.85
C ALA A 63 1.55 -1.83 2.24
N SER A 64 2.54 -1.20 2.89
CA SER A 64 3.18 0.03 2.41
C SER A 64 3.82 -0.17 1.03
N SER A 65 4.59 -1.25 0.85
CA SER A 65 5.23 -1.62 -0.41
C SER A 65 4.22 -1.77 -1.55
N MET A 66 3.09 -2.44 -1.30
CA MET A 66 2.05 -2.60 -2.31
C MET A 66 1.37 -1.28 -2.69
N LEU A 67 1.13 -0.38 -1.72
CA LEU A 67 0.54 0.95 -1.98
C LEU A 67 1.51 1.85 -2.74
N LEU A 68 2.78 1.91 -2.32
CA LEU A 68 3.83 2.70 -2.97
C LEU A 68 4.02 2.29 -4.43
N GLN A 69 4.00 0.98 -4.72
CA GLN A 69 4.18 0.47 -6.08
C GLN A 69 2.98 0.72 -7.00
N ASN A 70 1.80 1.01 -6.45
CA ASN A 70 0.61 1.46 -7.18
C ASN A 70 0.36 2.98 -7.06
N GLN A 71 1.34 3.73 -6.52
CA GLN A 71 1.28 5.19 -6.32
C GLN A 71 0.02 5.67 -5.59
N ILE A 72 -0.48 4.87 -4.65
CA ILE A 72 -1.58 5.26 -3.77
C ILE A 72 -1.01 6.12 -2.64
N LEU A 73 -1.59 7.30 -2.42
CA LEU A 73 -1.24 8.17 -1.29
C LEU A 73 -1.84 7.59 0.00
N PHE A 74 -1.00 7.36 1.01
CA PHE A 74 -1.43 6.81 2.30
C PHE A 74 -0.65 7.37 3.48
N THR A 75 -1.26 7.32 4.67
CA THR A 75 -0.60 7.53 5.97
C THR A 75 -0.53 6.23 6.76
N ILE A 76 0.42 6.12 7.70
CA ILE A 76 0.41 5.08 8.73
C ILE A 76 -0.14 5.70 10.02
N ILE A 77 -1.13 5.04 10.63
CA ILE A 77 -1.81 5.55 11.83
C ILE A 77 -1.85 4.50 12.93
N ASP A 78 -2.06 4.96 14.17
CA ASP A 78 -2.39 4.11 15.30
C ASP A 78 -3.89 4.09 15.61
N HIS A 79 -4.30 3.28 16.58
CA HIS A 79 -5.70 3.10 16.97
C HIS A 79 -6.28 4.28 17.79
N HIS A 80 -5.46 5.24 18.21
CA HIS A 80 -5.87 6.46 18.91
C HIS A 80 -6.23 7.60 17.94
N MET A 81 -5.57 7.68 16.79
CA MET A 81 -5.78 8.72 15.77
C MET A 81 -7.20 8.77 15.19
N ASP A 82 -7.61 9.91 14.64
CA ASP A 82 -8.92 10.04 13.99
C ASP A 82 -8.95 9.35 12.62
N PHE A 83 -10.03 8.61 12.38
CA PHE A 83 -10.26 7.87 11.13
C PHE A 83 -11.14 8.66 10.14
N SER A 84 -11.80 9.73 10.58
CA SER A 84 -12.84 10.42 9.80
C SER A 84 -12.34 11.07 8.50
N GLN A 85 -11.05 11.38 8.43
CA GLN A 85 -10.40 11.97 7.25
C GLN A 85 -10.14 10.96 6.12
N TYR A 86 -10.19 9.65 6.39
CA TYR A 86 -9.86 8.62 5.42
C TYR A 86 -11.11 8.07 4.72
N LYS A 87 -10.94 7.53 3.52
CA LYS A 87 -11.95 6.77 2.78
C LYS A 87 -11.73 5.27 2.87
N LEU A 88 -10.49 4.82 3.07
CA LEU A 88 -10.12 3.41 3.18
C LEU A 88 -9.11 3.19 4.31
N LEU A 89 -9.40 2.25 5.19
CA LEU A 89 -8.43 1.72 6.16
C LEU A 89 -8.00 0.31 5.75
N ILE A 90 -6.68 0.09 5.79
CA ILE A 90 -6.05 -1.21 5.59
C ILE A 90 -5.61 -1.73 6.95
N LEU A 91 -6.08 -2.92 7.30
CA LEU A 91 -5.78 -3.61 8.55
C LEU A 91 -4.88 -4.81 8.25
N PRO A 92 -3.54 -4.65 8.35
CA PRO A 92 -2.60 -5.64 7.85
C PRO A 92 -2.41 -6.80 8.81
N ASP A 93 -2.86 -7.97 8.36
CA ASP A 93 -2.61 -9.34 8.84
C ASP A 93 -2.95 -9.71 10.31
N GLU A 94 -2.79 -8.81 11.27
CA GLU A 94 -2.82 -9.07 12.71
C GLU A 94 -3.42 -7.90 13.53
N ILE A 95 -4.44 -7.20 13.01
CA ILE A 95 -5.15 -6.16 13.78
C ILE A 95 -6.24 -6.81 14.64
N LEU A 96 -5.91 -7.10 15.89
CA LEU A 96 -6.85 -7.64 16.87
C LEU A 96 -7.70 -6.53 17.47
N VAL A 97 -9.01 -6.77 17.54
CA VAL A 97 -10.00 -5.75 17.83
C VAL A 97 -10.49 -5.90 19.26
N ASP A 98 -10.32 -4.85 20.06
CA ASP A 98 -11.03 -4.69 21.33
C ASP A 98 -12.36 -3.94 21.14
N GLN A 99 -13.08 -3.75 22.24
CA GLN A 99 -14.36 -3.05 22.21
C GLN A 99 -14.22 -1.59 21.72
N LYS A 100 -13.14 -0.88 22.07
CA LYS A 100 -12.95 0.53 21.70
C LYS A 100 -12.66 0.68 20.21
N LEU A 101 -11.76 -0.14 19.68
CA LEU A 101 -11.40 -0.17 18.27
C LEU A 101 -12.59 -0.65 17.43
N LYS A 102 -13.36 -1.64 17.91
CA LYS A 102 -14.60 -2.08 17.26
C LYS A 102 -15.55 -0.92 17.00
N TYR A 103 -15.86 -0.12 18.03
CA TYR A 103 -16.76 1.02 17.87
C TYR A 103 -16.23 2.06 16.88
N LYS A 104 -14.91 2.33 16.88
CA LYS A 104 -14.31 3.26 15.90
C LYS A 104 -14.41 2.74 14.47
N LEU A 105 -14.11 1.46 14.24
CA LEU A 105 -14.19 0.84 12.92
C LEU A 105 -15.63 0.74 12.41
N GLU A 106 -16.59 0.40 13.27
CA GLU A 106 -18.02 0.36 12.92
C GLU A 106 -18.57 1.76 12.59
N ASP A 107 -18.21 2.79 13.37
CA ASP A 107 -18.58 4.18 13.08
C ASP A 107 -17.98 4.66 11.74
N PHE A 108 -16.71 4.32 11.48
CA PHE A 108 -16.03 4.63 10.23
C PHE A 108 -16.75 3.99 9.02
N VAL A 109 -17.09 2.70 9.09
CA VAL A 109 -17.84 2.01 8.02
C VAL A 109 -19.24 2.59 7.87
N LYS A 110 -19.92 2.92 8.97
CA LYS A 110 -21.26 3.53 8.95
C LYS A 110 -21.27 4.90 8.26
N LYS A 111 -20.17 5.65 8.36
CA LYS A 111 -19.96 6.93 7.67
C LYS A 111 -19.53 6.78 6.20
N GLY A 112 -19.47 5.55 5.69
CA GLY A 112 -19.15 5.25 4.29
C GLY A 112 -17.71 4.80 4.07
N GLY A 113 -16.87 4.76 5.10
CA GLY A 113 -15.50 4.27 5.01
C GLY A 113 -15.41 2.79 4.61
N ALA A 114 -14.32 2.43 3.95
CA ALA A 114 -14.04 1.07 3.51
C ALA A 114 -12.94 0.40 4.33
N LEU A 115 -13.03 -0.91 4.53
CA LEU A 115 -12.01 -1.70 5.22
C LEU A 115 -11.47 -2.80 4.30
N ILE A 116 -10.15 -2.98 4.28
CA ILE A 116 -9.51 -4.20 3.80
C ILE A 116 -8.77 -4.83 4.96
N LEU A 117 -9.18 -6.03 5.34
CA LEU A 117 -8.59 -6.82 6.41
C LEU A 117 -7.92 -8.04 5.82
N THR A 118 -6.71 -8.38 6.29
CA THR A 118 -6.04 -9.63 5.91
C THR A 118 -5.82 -10.53 7.12
N ASN A 119 -5.84 -11.85 6.89
CA ASN A 119 -5.59 -12.88 7.89
C ASN A 119 -6.36 -12.69 9.21
N ASN A 120 -5.69 -12.44 10.34
CA ASN A 120 -6.29 -12.34 11.66
C ASN A 120 -6.88 -10.96 11.94
N SER A 121 -6.70 -9.99 11.04
CA SER A 121 -7.27 -8.65 11.21
C SER A 121 -8.79 -8.70 11.31
N GLY A 122 -9.33 -8.02 12.32
CA GLY A 122 -10.76 -8.00 12.64
C GLY A 122 -11.20 -9.07 13.64
N LEU A 123 -10.32 -9.99 14.05
CA LEU A 123 -10.61 -10.95 15.11
C LEU A 123 -10.53 -10.32 16.51
N SER A 124 -11.18 -10.96 17.48
CA SER A 124 -11.01 -10.67 18.90
C SER A 124 -9.56 -10.92 19.36
N TRP A 125 -9.17 -10.36 20.51
CA TRP A 125 -7.88 -10.66 21.14
C TRP A 125 -7.67 -12.16 21.45
N LYS A 126 -8.76 -12.91 21.62
CA LYS A 126 -8.72 -14.36 21.85
C LYS A 126 -8.56 -15.15 20.55
N LYS A 127 -8.72 -14.50 19.39
CA LYS A 127 -8.67 -15.12 18.05
C LYS A 127 -9.66 -16.27 17.92
N ASP A 128 -10.87 -16.07 18.43
CA ASP A 128 -11.96 -17.06 18.44
C ASP A 128 -13.18 -16.60 17.62
N SER A 129 -13.26 -15.33 17.25
CA SER A 129 -14.40 -14.74 16.57
C SER A 129 -14.02 -13.43 15.89
N PHE A 130 -14.76 -13.06 14.83
CA PHE A 130 -14.67 -11.74 14.23
C PHE A 130 -15.44 -10.72 15.06
N GLU A 131 -14.77 -9.62 15.43
CA GLU A 131 -15.40 -8.48 16.09
C GLU A 131 -15.96 -7.47 15.09
N ILE A 132 -15.50 -7.53 13.84
CA ILE A 132 -16.04 -6.74 12.73
C ILE A 132 -16.86 -7.64 11.82
N ASN A 133 -18.07 -7.21 11.48
CA ASN A 133 -18.97 -7.98 10.63
C ASN A 133 -18.53 -7.95 9.15
N CYS A 134 -17.56 -8.79 8.79
CA CYS A 134 -17.11 -9.02 7.42
C CYS A 134 -17.90 -10.14 6.69
N GLY A 135 -18.96 -10.67 7.32
CA GLY A 135 -19.80 -11.74 6.80
C GLY A 135 -19.19 -13.14 6.84
N LEU A 136 -18.23 -13.32 7.74
CA LEU A 136 -17.56 -14.57 8.02
C LEU A 136 -17.78 -15.01 9.47
N GLU A 137 -17.89 -16.32 9.68
CA GLU A 137 -17.70 -16.97 10.96
C GLU A 137 -16.29 -17.58 10.99
N TYR A 138 -15.51 -17.26 12.02
CA TYR A 138 -14.15 -17.78 12.18
C TYR A 138 -14.18 -19.24 12.65
N ILE A 139 -13.41 -20.11 11.98
CA ILE A 139 -13.30 -21.53 12.33
C ILE A 139 -11.98 -21.83 13.03
N GLY A 140 -10.88 -21.24 12.56
CA GLY A 140 -9.53 -21.55 13.06
C GLY A 140 -8.45 -21.23 12.05
N LYS A 141 -7.23 -21.68 12.32
CA LYS A 141 -6.13 -21.61 11.35
C LYS A 141 -6.21 -22.75 10.34
N SER A 142 -5.80 -22.49 9.11
CA SER A 142 -5.64 -23.54 8.11
C SER A 142 -4.61 -24.57 8.58
N SER A 143 -4.87 -25.84 8.30
CA SER A 143 -3.91 -26.92 8.59
C SER A 143 -2.84 -27.06 7.52
N ASN A 144 -2.92 -26.29 6.43
CA ASN A 144 -1.96 -26.36 5.32
C ASN A 144 -0.67 -25.58 5.63
N ASP A 145 0.44 -25.92 5.01
CA ASP A 145 1.68 -25.15 5.09
C ASP A 145 1.72 -23.98 4.10
N VAL A 146 1.07 -24.16 2.94
CA VAL A 146 0.85 -23.16 1.89
C VAL A 146 -0.60 -23.22 1.41
N GLU A 147 -1.04 -22.17 0.72
CA GLU A 147 -2.35 -22.15 0.06
C GLU A 147 -2.24 -21.55 -1.33
N TYR A 148 -3.29 -21.69 -2.12
CA TYR A 148 -3.40 -21.07 -3.44
C TYR A 148 -4.68 -20.26 -3.54
N ILE A 149 -4.61 -19.12 -4.21
CA ILE A 149 -5.75 -18.22 -4.42
C ILE A 149 -6.19 -18.33 -5.87
N GLU A 150 -7.46 -18.64 -6.09
CA GLU A 150 -8.11 -18.60 -7.39
C GLU A 150 -9.06 -17.39 -7.45
N ALA A 151 -8.63 -16.33 -8.13
CA ALA A 151 -9.31 -15.03 -8.17
C ALA A 151 -10.01 -14.74 -9.50
N HIS A 152 -10.61 -15.75 -10.14
CA HIS A 152 -11.19 -15.60 -11.48
C HIS A 152 -12.28 -14.50 -11.57
N GLN A 153 -13.02 -14.24 -10.49
CA GLN A 153 -14.03 -13.17 -10.44
C GLN A 153 -13.41 -11.77 -10.47
N LEU A 154 -12.10 -11.65 -10.24
CA LEU A 154 -11.34 -10.40 -10.30
C LEU A 154 -10.55 -10.27 -11.61
N SER A 155 -10.82 -11.12 -12.60
CA SER A 155 -10.08 -11.12 -13.88
C SER A 155 -10.26 -9.83 -14.70
N GLU A 156 -11.36 -9.09 -14.52
CA GLU A 156 -11.55 -7.77 -15.13
C GLU A 156 -10.56 -6.71 -14.60
N TYR A 157 -9.96 -6.96 -13.42
CA TYR A 157 -8.92 -6.15 -12.79
C TYR A 157 -7.50 -6.66 -13.10
N GLY A 158 -7.34 -7.51 -14.12
CA GLY A 158 -6.04 -7.99 -14.59
C GLY A 158 -5.51 -9.26 -13.93
N LEU A 159 -6.29 -9.90 -13.04
CA LEU A 159 -5.88 -11.16 -12.40
C LEU A 159 -5.99 -12.35 -13.35
N ILE A 160 -5.03 -13.26 -13.24
CA ILE A 160 -5.07 -14.54 -13.94
C ILE A 160 -6.19 -15.44 -13.39
N LYS A 161 -6.64 -16.38 -14.23
CA LYS A 161 -7.73 -17.31 -13.85
C LYS A 161 -7.24 -18.50 -13.02
N SER A 162 -6.01 -18.96 -13.26
CA SER A 162 -5.44 -20.13 -12.57
C SER A 162 -5.10 -19.81 -11.11
N PRO A 163 -5.18 -20.78 -10.19
CA PRO A 163 -4.74 -20.60 -8.80
C PRO A 163 -3.26 -20.20 -8.72
N PHE A 164 -2.91 -19.24 -7.86
CA PHE A 164 -1.54 -18.82 -7.60
C PHE A 164 -1.16 -18.98 -6.13
N LEU A 165 0.11 -19.31 -5.90
CA LEU A 165 0.64 -19.71 -4.59
C LEU A 165 0.69 -18.55 -3.59
N VAL A 166 0.44 -18.88 -2.33
CA VAL A 166 0.75 -18.09 -1.14
C VAL A 166 1.61 -18.98 -0.23
N TYR A 167 2.82 -18.53 0.08
CA TYR A 167 3.82 -19.31 0.84
C TYR A 167 3.53 -19.44 2.34
N GLU A 168 2.34 -19.03 2.77
CA GLU A 168 1.86 -19.19 4.13
C GLU A 168 0.33 -19.33 4.06
N SER A 169 -0.20 -20.25 4.86
CA SER A 169 -1.64 -20.48 4.94
C SER A 169 -2.36 -19.39 5.74
N GLY A 170 -3.63 -19.16 5.41
CA GLY A 170 -4.47 -18.22 6.12
C GLY A 170 -5.30 -18.80 7.26
N ILE A 171 -6.36 -18.06 7.58
CA ILE A 171 -7.45 -18.54 8.42
C ILE A 171 -8.46 -19.38 7.64
N THR A 172 -9.25 -20.16 8.35
CA THR A 172 -10.42 -20.87 7.86
C THR A 172 -11.67 -20.19 8.38
N SER A 173 -12.67 -20.05 7.53
CA SER A 173 -13.91 -19.36 7.85
C SER A 173 -15.08 -19.94 7.06
N LYS A 174 -16.28 -19.78 7.63
CA LYS A 174 -17.54 -20.07 6.96
C LYS A 174 -18.17 -18.76 6.49
N VAL A 175 -18.60 -18.72 5.23
CA VAL A 175 -19.32 -17.56 4.70
C VAL A 175 -20.74 -17.58 5.23
N MET A 176 -21.14 -16.47 5.85
CA MET A 176 -22.49 -16.28 6.39
C MET A 176 -23.32 -15.39 5.47
N ASP A 177 -22.79 -14.20 5.14
CA ASP A 177 -23.48 -13.19 4.32
C ASP A 177 -22.50 -12.23 3.62
N ALA A 178 -21.53 -12.81 2.90
CA ALA A 178 -20.59 -12.09 2.05
C ALA A 178 -20.53 -12.68 0.63
N LYS A 179 -20.14 -11.87 -0.34
CA LYS A 179 -19.83 -12.33 -1.70
C LYS A 179 -18.42 -12.90 -1.73
N ILE A 180 -18.25 -14.15 -2.14
CA ILE A 180 -16.94 -14.75 -2.40
C ILE A 180 -16.39 -14.15 -3.70
N LEU A 181 -15.18 -13.57 -3.64
CA LEU A 181 -14.46 -13.01 -4.79
C LEU A 181 -13.30 -13.90 -5.25
N ALA A 182 -12.73 -14.69 -4.34
CA ALA A 182 -11.68 -15.66 -4.65
C ALA A 182 -11.79 -16.89 -3.77
N ASN A 183 -11.42 -18.04 -4.32
CA ASN A 183 -11.43 -19.33 -3.63
C ASN A 183 -10.03 -19.69 -3.10
N THR A 184 -10.00 -20.44 -2.01
CA THR A 184 -8.77 -21.05 -1.50
C THR A 184 -8.63 -22.47 -2.05
N TRP A 185 -7.43 -22.84 -2.44
CA TRP A 185 -7.06 -24.19 -2.86
C TRP A 185 -5.95 -24.73 -1.95
N SER A 186 -6.09 -25.98 -1.55
CA SER A 186 -5.13 -26.71 -0.74
C SER A 186 -4.03 -27.34 -1.62
N PRO A 187 -2.81 -27.49 -1.08
CA PRO A 187 -1.76 -28.28 -1.73
C PRO A 187 -2.14 -29.77 -1.81
N GLU A 188 -1.50 -30.53 -2.69
CA GLU A 188 -1.63 -32.00 -2.73
C GLU A 188 -1.40 -32.60 -1.34
N PHE A 189 -0.32 -32.17 -0.70
CA PHE A 189 0.03 -32.48 0.68
C PHE A 189 0.98 -31.44 1.28
N ASN A 190 0.88 -31.24 2.60
CA ASN A 190 1.88 -30.51 3.37
C ASN A 190 3.20 -31.27 3.39
N ARG A 191 4.30 -30.56 3.21
CA ARG A 191 5.63 -31.18 3.26
C ARG A 191 5.95 -31.56 4.70
N THR A 192 6.37 -32.81 4.86
CA THR A 192 6.91 -33.32 6.12
C THR A 192 8.19 -34.09 5.81
N VAL A 193 8.92 -34.52 6.84
CA VAL A 193 10.12 -35.37 6.64
C VAL A 193 9.77 -36.65 5.84
N SER A 194 8.55 -37.19 5.98
CA SER A 194 8.10 -38.39 5.28
C SER A 194 7.37 -38.12 3.94
N LYS A 195 6.98 -36.87 3.67
CA LYS A 195 6.29 -36.47 2.43
C LYS A 195 7.10 -35.39 1.72
N PHE A 196 7.97 -35.83 0.82
CA PHE A 196 8.94 -34.98 0.14
C PHE A 196 8.46 -34.55 -1.26
N CYS A 197 8.85 -33.33 -1.64
CA CYS A 197 8.83 -32.81 -3.00
C CYS A 197 10.14 -32.04 -3.21
N GLY A 198 10.69 -32.09 -4.44
CA GLY A 198 11.93 -31.38 -4.82
C GLY A 198 11.80 -29.85 -4.86
N HIS A 199 10.56 -29.33 -4.79
CA HIS A 199 10.27 -27.90 -4.71
C HIS A 199 9.90 -27.48 -3.28
N ARG A 200 9.76 -26.16 -3.05
CA ARG A 200 9.41 -25.60 -1.73
C ARG A 200 7.99 -25.96 -1.28
N ASN A 201 7.09 -26.25 -2.23
CA ASN A 201 5.68 -26.56 -2.07
C ASN A 201 5.26 -27.65 -3.08
N THR A 202 4.12 -28.29 -2.84
CA THR A 202 3.45 -29.17 -3.81
C THR A 202 2.38 -28.39 -4.58
N PRO A 203 2.01 -28.79 -5.80
CA PRO A 203 0.94 -28.14 -6.58
C PRO A 203 -0.40 -28.06 -5.84
N TYR A 204 -1.30 -27.19 -6.30
CA TYR A 204 -2.69 -27.19 -5.82
C TYR A 204 -3.41 -28.48 -6.25
N ASP A 205 -4.34 -28.95 -5.43
CA ASP A 205 -5.09 -30.19 -5.69
C ASP A 205 -6.58 -30.02 -5.41
N ARG A 206 -6.93 -29.59 -4.20
CA ARG A 206 -8.33 -29.58 -3.72
C ARG A 206 -8.81 -28.17 -3.45
N LEU A 207 -9.98 -27.84 -4.00
CA LEU A 207 -10.73 -26.65 -3.61
C LEU A 207 -11.10 -26.76 -2.13
N SER A 208 -10.80 -25.72 -1.35
CA SER A 208 -11.13 -25.65 0.07
C SER A 208 -12.58 -25.20 0.28
N GLU A 209 -13.17 -25.54 1.44
CA GLU A 209 -14.51 -25.09 1.81
C GLU A 209 -14.53 -23.63 2.30
N HIS A 210 -13.38 -23.09 2.71
CA HIS A 210 -13.24 -21.69 3.14
C HIS A 210 -12.81 -20.78 1.97
N PRO A 211 -13.33 -19.54 1.90
CA PRO A 211 -12.98 -18.60 0.85
C PRO A 211 -11.56 -18.05 1.05
N SER A 212 -10.98 -17.48 -0.02
CA SER A 212 -9.75 -16.68 0.07
C SER A 212 -10.11 -15.21 0.24
N VAL A 213 -10.99 -14.67 -0.60
CA VAL A 213 -11.40 -13.27 -0.53
C VAL A 213 -12.92 -13.20 -0.50
N VAL A 214 -13.46 -12.42 0.44
CA VAL A 214 -14.88 -12.08 0.49
C VAL A 214 -15.09 -10.59 0.56
N LYS A 215 -16.25 -10.13 0.10
CA LYS A 215 -16.71 -8.75 0.21
C LYS A 215 -18.11 -8.70 0.82
N LYS A 216 -18.27 -7.89 1.85
CA LYS A 216 -19.55 -7.50 2.44
C LYS A 216 -19.64 -5.98 2.49
N HIS A 217 -20.54 -5.39 1.69
CA HIS A 217 -20.64 -3.94 1.52
C HIS A 217 -19.26 -3.32 1.20
N ASN A 218 -18.73 -2.44 2.05
CA ASN A 218 -17.43 -1.78 1.90
C ASN A 218 -16.30 -2.48 2.67
N ILE A 219 -16.51 -3.72 3.11
CA ILE A 219 -15.53 -4.51 3.85
C ILE A 219 -15.06 -5.67 2.98
N ILE A 220 -13.75 -5.79 2.78
CA ILE A 220 -13.10 -6.94 2.16
C ILE A 220 -12.27 -7.65 3.21
N HIS A 221 -12.40 -8.98 3.28
CA HIS A 221 -11.50 -9.83 4.06
C HIS A 221 -10.74 -10.77 3.14
N ILE A 222 -9.42 -10.84 3.31
CA ILE A 222 -8.51 -11.77 2.63
C ILE A 222 -8.00 -12.77 3.68
N ALA A 223 -8.30 -14.05 3.53
CA ALA A 223 -8.00 -15.09 4.51
C ALA A 223 -6.49 -15.28 4.72
N GLN A 224 -5.71 -15.12 3.65
CA GLN A 224 -4.27 -15.30 3.66
C GLN A 224 -3.54 -14.07 4.20
N PRO A 225 -2.34 -14.27 4.78
CA PRO A 225 -1.50 -13.19 5.28
C PRO A 225 -0.74 -12.46 4.17
N LEU A 226 -1.50 -11.78 3.33
CA LEU A 226 -1.05 -11.29 2.04
C LEU A 226 0.14 -10.33 2.18
N PHE A 227 0.15 -9.46 3.20
CA PHE A 227 1.16 -8.42 3.30
C PHE A 227 2.51 -8.93 3.79
N ARG A 228 2.57 -9.66 4.91
CA ARG A 228 3.85 -10.22 5.36
C ARG A 228 4.44 -11.23 4.37
N VAL A 229 3.60 -11.97 3.65
CA VAL A 229 4.07 -12.89 2.60
C VAL A 229 4.64 -12.09 1.43
N TYR A 230 3.99 -10.98 1.04
CA TYR A 230 4.50 -10.12 -0.01
C TYR A 230 5.82 -9.46 0.35
N GLU A 231 5.96 -8.94 1.57
CA GLU A 231 7.22 -8.37 2.04
C GLU A 231 8.37 -9.37 1.93
N LYS A 232 8.10 -10.64 2.22
CA LYS A 232 9.09 -11.72 2.16
C LYS A 232 9.38 -12.23 0.75
N MET A 233 8.38 -12.23 -0.14
CA MET A 233 8.44 -12.97 -1.42
C MET A 233 8.33 -12.09 -2.67
N GLY A 234 7.90 -10.83 -2.55
CA GLY A 234 7.79 -9.87 -3.66
C GLY A 234 6.87 -10.30 -4.80
N MET A 235 5.88 -11.16 -4.55
CA MET A 235 5.09 -11.77 -5.62
C MET A 235 4.08 -10.80 -6.22
N GLN A 236 4.29 -10.43 -7.48
CA GLN A 236 3.42 -9.49 -8.21
C GLN A 236 1.92 -9.83 -8.10
N LEU A 237 1.53 -11.10 -8.25
CA LEU A 237 0.11 -11.50 -8.19
C LEU A 237 -0.55 -11.18 -6.84
N HIS A 238 0.22 -11.08 -5.76
CA HIS A 238 -0.31 -10.68 -4.45
C HIS A 238 -0.62 -9.18 -4.41
N ARG A 239 0.28 -8.35 -4.95
CA ARG A 239 0.04 -6.92 -5.11
C ARG A 239 -1.14 -6.66 -6.03
N ASP A 240 -1.22 -7.37 -7.15
CA ASP A 240 -2.28 -7.20 -8.14
C ASP A 240 -3.64 -7.64 -7.55
N LEU A 241 -3.69 -8.73 -6.76
CA LEU A 241 -4.88 -9.14 -6.01
C LEU A 241 -5.34 -8.04 -5.03
N PHE A 242 -4.41 -7.49 -4.25
CA PHE A 242 -4.70 -6.42 -3.31
C PHE A 242 -5.24 -5.17 -4.03
N HIS A 243 -4.61 -4.76 -5.13
CA HIS A 243 -5.06 -3.61 -5.92
C HIS A 243 -6.47 -3.84 -6.51
N ALA A 244 -6.76 -5.03 -7.04
CA ALA A 244 -8.09 -5.40 -7.50
C ALA A 244 -9.14 -5.30 -6.38
N CYS A 245 -8.79 -5.73 -5.16
CA CYS A 245 -9.64 -5.56 -3.99
C CYS A 245 -9.87 -4.08 -3.65
N MET A 246 -8.82 -3.25 -3.71
CA MET A 246 -8.94 -1.81 -3.49
C MET A 246 -9.89 -1.16 -4.49
N GLN A 247 -9.78 -1.47 -5.78
CA GLN A 247 -10.64 -0.89 -6.83
C GLN A 247 -12.13 -1.19 -6.65
N LEU A 248 -12.49 -2.22 -5.87
CA LEU A 248 -13.88 -2.55 -5.54
C LEU A 248 -14.49 -1.72 -4.41
N VAL A 249 -13.68 -1.03 -3.60
CA VAL A 249 -14.14 -0.26 -2.42
C VAL A 249 -13.62 1.17 -2.37
N TYR A 250 -12.57 1.49 -3.12
CA TYR A 250 -11.97 2.82 -3.26
C TYR A 250 -12.09 3.27 -4.72
N THR A 251 -13.32 3.60 -5.13
CA THR A 251 -13.72 3.78 -6.53
C THR A 251 -13.49 5.19 -7.10
N ASP A 252 -13.19 6.18 -6.26
CA ASP A 252 -12.88 7.55 -6.66
C ASP A 252 -11.58 7.99 -5.98
N PRO A 253 -10.42 7.52 -6.47
CA PRO A 253 -9.14 7.74 -5.84
C PRO A 253 -8.74 9.22 -5.83
N LEU A 254 -8.12 9.65 -4.73
CA LEU A 254 -7.55 11.00 -4.58
C LEU A 254 -6.61 11.35 -5.73
N LEU A 255 -5.71 10.44 -6.08
CA LEU A 255 -4.72 10.62 -7.13
C LEU A 255 -4.68 9.38 -8.03
N GLU A 256 -4.61 9.61 -9.33
CA GLU A 256 -4.26 8.64 -10.36
C GLU A 256 -3.05 9.17 -11.13
N VAL A 257 -2.05 8.33 -11.33
CA VAL A 257 -0.80 8.69 -11.99
C VAL A 257 -0.15 7.47 -12.61
N ASP A 258 0.31 7.61 -13.84
CA ASP A 258 0.80 6.53 -14.70
C ASP A 258 2.32 6.37 -14.59
N LEU A 259 2.80 6.23 -13.35
CA LEU A 259 4.18 5.87 -13.08
C LEU A 259 4.41 4.35 -13.12
N LYS A 260 5.68 3.95 -13.28
CA LYS A 260 6.08 2.55 -13.13
C LYS A 260 6.23 2.21 -11.64
N SER A 261 6.30 0.93 -11.29
CA SER A 261 6.30 0.45 -9.89
C SER A 261 7.43 0.99 -8.99
N ALA A 262 8.56 1.42 -9.57
CA ALA A 262 9.64 2.09 -8.84
C ALA A 262 9.36 3.59 -8.59
N GLY A 263 8.35 4.16 -9.24
CA GLY A 263 7.92 5.53 -9.05
C GLY A 263 7.35 5.77 -7.66
N ARG A 264 7.56 6.99 -7.16
CA ARG A 264 7.06 7.45 -5.87
C ARG A 264 6.32 8.75 -6.06
N VAL A 265 5.22 8.90 -5.33
CA VAL A 265 4.41 10.11 -5.35
C VAL A 265 4.01 10.48 -3.94
N SER A 266 4.08 11.76 -3.64
CA SER A 266 3.48 12.36 -2.45
C SER A 266 2.72 13.61 -2.85
N LEU A 267 1.67 13.90 -2.10
CA LEU A 267 0.89 15.12 -2.22
C LEU A 267 0.92 15.81 -0.87
N MET A 268 1.44 17.03 -0.85
CA MET A 268 1.61 17.82 0.36
C MET A 268 0.70 19.04 0.28
N ARG A 269 0.17 19.49 1.40
CA ARG A 269 -0.60 20.73 1.54
C ARG A 269 0.23 21.71 2.33
N ASN A 270 0.49 22.87 1.75
CA ASN A 270 1.17 23.96 2.43
C ASN A 270 0.21 24.65 3.41
N SER A 271 0.61 24.72 4.68
CA SER A 271 -0.25 25.22 5.76
C SER A 271 -0.47 26.73 5.72
N ASN A 272 0.36 27.48 4.99
CA ASN A 272 0.33 28.94 4.95
C ASN A 272 -0.58 29.49 3.85
N ASN A 273 -0.70 28.77 2.73
CA ASN A 273 -1.46 29.22 1.55
C ASN A 273 -2.46 28.19 1.00
N GLU A 274 -2.56 27.00 1.61
CA GLU A 274 -3.42 25.88 1.19
C GLU A 274 -3.10 25.29 -0.19
N ASN A 275 -2.00 25.71 -0.83
CA ASN A 275 -1.55 25.15 -2.10
C ASN A 275 -1.16 23.67 -1.91
N LEU A 276 -1.38 22.89 -2.95
CA LEU A 276 -0.95 21.49 -3.00
C LEU A 276 0.37 21.37 -3.78
N ILE A 277 1.29 20.61 -3.24
CA ILE A 277 2.59 20.30 -3.84
C ILE A 277 2.63 18.81 -4.14
N LEU A 278 2.57 18.47 -5.43
CA LEU A 278 2.71 17.11 -5.92
C LEU A 278 4.18 16.82 -6.21
N HIS A 279 4.75 15.84 -5.52
CA HIS A 279 6.08 15.34 -5.79
C HIS A 279 5.98 14.08 -6.63
N LEU A 280 6.68 14.04 -7.76
CA LEU A 280 6.85 12.84 -8.57
C LEU A 280 8.33 12.48 -8.57
N LEU A 281 8.64 11.23 -8.25
CA LEU A 281 10.01 10.72 -8.27
C LEU A 281 10.07 9.40 -9.03
N TYR A 282 11.06 9.26 -9.88
CA TYR A 282 11.38 8.00 -10.53
C TYR A 282 12.90 7.78 -10.57
N ALA A 283 13.34 6.84 -9.74
CA ALA A 283 14.68 6.30 -9.78
C ALA A 283 14.57 4.82 -9.37
N SER A 284 14.95 3.92 -10.26
CA SER A 284 14.92 2.49 -9.96
C SER A 284 16.28 2.07 -9.41
N PRO A 285 16.37 1.62 -8.15
CA PRO A 285 17.60 1.03 -7.69
C PRO A 285 17.91 -0.25 -8.48
N ILE A 286 19.19 -0.55 -8.61
CA ILE A 286 19.68 -1.81 -9.14
C ILE A 286 20.52 -2.47 -8.04
N MET A 287 20.33 -3.78 -7.85
CA MET A 287 21.14 -4.56 -6.92
C MET A 287 22.57 -4.69 -7.45
N ARG A 288 23.56 -4.27 -6.65
CA ARG A 288 24.99 -4.48 -6.88
C ARG A 288 25.56 -5.23 -5.68
N GLY A 289 25.83 -6.53 -5.86
CA GLY A 289 26.18 -7.40 -4.75
C GLY A 289 25.03 -7.46 -3.74
N GLU A 290 25.27 -6.97 -2.53
CA GLU A 290 24.30 -6.97 -1.41
C GLU A 290 23.66 -5.59 -1.16
N ILE A 291 23.96 -4.57 -1.97
CA ILE A 291 23.42 -3.22 -1.82
C ILE A 291 22.58 -2.78 -3.02
N GLU A 292 21.61 -1.92 -2.77
CA GLU A 292 20.83 -1.23 -3.80
C GLU A 292 21.46 0.12 -4.10
N VAL A 293 21.70 0.40 -5.39
CA VAL A 293 22.29 1.68 -5.84
C VAL A 293 21.46 2.27 -6.98
N ILE A 294 21.45 3.60 -7.05
CA ILE A 294 20.89 4.36 -8.18
C ILE A 294 22.08 4.84 -9.01
N GLU A 295 22.30 4.23 -10.18
CA GLU A 295 23.37 4.60 -11.11
C GLU A 295 22.80 5.26 -12.38
N ASP A 296 21.65 4.79 -12.84
CA ASP A 296 20.99 5.28 -14.04
C ASP A 296 19.74 6.10 -13.68
N ILE A 297 19.69 7.35 -14.14
CA ILE A 297 18.48 8.17 -14.11
C ILE A 297 17.80 8.05 -15.47
N VAL A 298 16.72 7.28 -15.52
CA VAL A 298 15.93 7.08 -16.73
C VAL A 298 14.80 8.10 -16.77
N PRO A 299 14.75 9.00 -17.78
CA PRO A 299 13.64 9.94 -17.90
C PRO A 299 12.36 9.21 -18.32
N LEU A 300 11.24 9.59 -17.70
CA LEU A 300 9.89 9.24 -18.12
C LEU A 300 9.25 10.44 -18.83
N TYR A 301 8.35 10.16 -19.75
CA TYR A 301 7.66 11.19 -20.55
C TYR A 301 6.16 10.94 -20.53
N ASP A 302 5.40 11.99 -20.80
CA ASP A 302 3.94 11.96 -21.00
C ASP A 302 3.19 11.28 -19.85
N ILE A 303 3.57 11.60 -18.60
CA ILE A 303 2.91 11.04 -17.40
C ILE A 303 1.61 11.79 -17.19
N ASN A 304 0.47 11.09 -17.28
CA ASN A 304 -0.80 11.69 -16.95
C ASN A 304 -0.96 11.75 -15.43
N VAL A 305 -1.60 12.82 -14.97
CA VAL A 305 -1.96 13.02 -13.58
C VAL A 305 -3.44 13.38 -13.53
N SER A 306 -4.19 12.67 -12.69
CA SER A 306 -5.53 13.07 -12.32
C SER A 306 -5.66 13.16 -10.81
N LEU A 307 -5.98 14.36 -10.33
CA LEU A 307 -6.14 14.67 -8.92
C LEU A 307 -7.60 15.04 -8.65
N ARG A 308 -8.23 14.34 -7.72
CA ARG A 308 -9.56 14.71 -7.23
C ARG A 308 -9.46 15.95 -6.35
N MET A 309 -10.23 16.98 -6.67
CA MET A 309 -10.28 18.21 -5.88
C MET A 309 -11.61 18.95 -6.07
N GLU A 310 -12.10 19.58 -5.00
CA GLU A 310 -13.43 20.18 -4.97
C GLU A 310 -13.57 21.44 -5.83
N GLN A 311 -12.47 22.16 -6.05
CA GLN A 311 -12.44 23.41 -6.78
C GLN A 311 -11.38 23.35 -7.87
N SER A 312 -11.62 24.03 -9.00
CA SER A 312 -10.60 24.19 -10.04
C SER A 312 -9.43 25.00 -9.49
N PRO A 313 -8.17 24.57 -9.72
CA PRO A 313 -7.04 25.42 -9.41
C PRO A 313 -7.02 26.63 -10.36
N ASN A 314 -6.35 27.69 -9.93
CA ASN A 314 -6.02 28.87 -10.72
C ASN A 314 -4.77 28.62 -11.58
N LYS A 315 -3.79 27.90 -11.03
CA LYS A 315 -2.50 27.62 -11.68
C LYS A 315 -2.00 26.22 -11.33
N VAL A 316 -1.33 25.61 -12.30
CA VAL A 316 -0.53 24.39 -12.12
C VAL A 316 0.85 24.67 -12.70
N THR A 317 1.91 24.49 -11.92
CA THR A 317 3.25 24.98 -12.28
C THR A 317 4.33 24.02 -11.83
N TYR A 318 5.35 23.80 -12.65
CA TYR A 318 6.61 23.22 -12.19
C TYR A 318 7.32 24.18 -11.24
N VAL A 319 7.79 23.64 -10.13
CA VAL A 319 8.58 24.39 -9.16
C VAL A 319 9.89 23.64 -8.87
N PRO A 320 11.02 24.34 -8.74
CA PRO A 320 11.20 25.80 -8.65
C PRO A 320 11.22 26.56 -10.00
N GLU A 321 11.05 25.90 -11.14
CA GLU A 321 11.30 26.48 -12.47
C GLU A 321 10.27 27.53 -12.94
N ASP A 322 9.17 27.71 -12.20
CA ASP A 322 8.02 28.58 -12.52
C ASP A 322 7.49 28.41 -13.96
N ARG A 323 7.51 27.16 -14.44
CA ARG A 323 7.02 26.81 -15.78
C ARG A 323 5.56 26.36 -15.69
N PRO A 324 4.60 27.05 -16.33
CA PRO A 324 3.18 26.68 -16.27
C PRO A 324 2.90 25.34 -16.97
N ILE A 325 1.89 24.64 -16.47
CA ILE A 325 1.36 23.40 -17.05
C ILE A 325 -0.08 23.63 -17.48
N ASP A 326 -0.38 23.31 -18.74
CA ASP A 326 -1.76 23.31 -19.22
C ASP A 326 -2.56 22.19 -18.52
N PHE A 327 -3.75 22.54 -18.03
CA PHE A 327 -4.60 21.60 -17.31
C PHE A 327 -6.07 21.72 -17.73
N LYS A 328 -6.84 20.69 -17.39
CA LYS A 328 -8.29 20.65 -17.49
C LYS A 328 -8.88 20.33 -16.13
N TYR A 329 -9.99 20.98 -15.81
CA TYR A 329 -10.79 20.65 -14.65
C TYR A 329 -12.19 20.23 -15.10
N GLU A 330 -12.54 18.98 -14.82
CA GLU A 330 -13.83 18.41 -15.20
C GLU A 330 -14.31 17.42 -14.14
N SER A 331 -15.60 17.48 -13.79
CA SER A 331 -16.26 16.53 -12.88
C SER A 331 -15.53 16.32 -11.55
N GLY A 332 -15.02 17.39 -10.93
CA GLY A 332 -14.33 17.30 -9.63
C GLY A 332 -12.88 16.81 -9.70
N ARG A 333 -12.29 16.75 -10.91
CA ARG A 333 -10.92 16.27 -11.10
C ARG A 333 -10.11 17.25 -11.95
N LEU A 334 -8.92 17.58 -11.43
CA LEU A 334 -7.84 18.19 -12.18
C LEU A 334 -7.15 17.12 -13.01
N LYS A 335 -6.85 17.43 -14.27
CA LYS A 335 -6.09 16.58 -15.19
C LYS A 335 -5.03 17.41 -15.90
N PHE A 336 -3.80 16.93 -15.89
CA PHE A 336 -2.70 17.51 -16.65
C PHE A 336 -1.68 16.42 -17.00
N MET A 337 -0.70 16.78 -17.82
CA MET A 337 0.37 15.88 -18.24
C MET A 337 1.71 16.47 -17.83
N VAL A 338 2.57 15.62 -17.27
CA VAL A 338 3.97 15.93 -17.01
C VAL A 338 4.79 15.48 -18.21
N ASP A 339 5.34 16.44 -18.94
CA ASP A 339 6.03 16.22 -20.20
C ASP A 339 7.30 15.38 -20.04
N LYS A 340 8.11 15.68 -19.02
CA LYS A 340 9.32 14.94 -18.67
C LYS A 340 9.48 14.86 -17.15
N LEU A 341 9.70 13.65 -16.65
CA LEU A 341 10.19 13.38 -15.30
C LEU A 341 11.61 12.82 -15.36
N GLU A 342 12.56 13.59 -14.85
CA GLU A 342 13.97 13.18 -14.71
C GLU A 342 14.34 13.21 -13.24
N MET A 343 14.43 12.03 -12.62
CA MET A 343 14.61 11.82 -11.18
C MET A 343 13.46 12.35 -10.31
N HIS A 344 13.22 13.66 -10.27
CA HIS A 344 12.23 14.28 -9.39
C HIS A 344 11.68 15.58 -9.97
N ASN A 345 10.36 15.75 -9.91
CA ASN A 345 9.66 17.01 -10.15
C ASN A 345 8.74 17.36 -8.98
N MET A 346 8.60 18.67 -8.76
CA MET A 346 7.57 19.24 -7.89
C MET A 346 6.62 20.07 -8.73
N ILE A 347 5.33 19.90 -8.49
CA ILE A 347 4.27 20.62 -9.18
C ILE A 347 3.41 21.29 -8.12
N GLU A 348 3.37 22.62 -8.13
CA GLU A 348 2.50 23.42 -7.30
C GLU A 348 1.13 23.59 -7.98
N ILE A 349 0.07 23.37 -7.21
CA ILE A 349 -1.33 23.50 -7.59
C ILE A 349 -1.97 24.51 -6.63
N SER A 350 -2.41 25.66 -7.17
CA SER A 350 -2.88 26.83 -6.41
C SER A 350 -4.18 27.39 -6.97
#